data_AF-A0A3B8Y2K8-F1
#
_entry.id   AF-A0A3B8Y2K8-F1
#
_cell.length_a   1.000
_cell.length_b   1.000
_cell.length_c   1.000
_cell.angle_alpha   90.00
_cell.angle_beta   90.00
_cell.angle_gamma   90.00
#
_symmetry.space_group_name_H-M   'P 1'
#
loop_
_entity.id
_entity.type
_entity.pdbx_description
1 polymer ?
#
loop_
_entity_poly.entity_id
_entity_poly.type
_entity_poly.pdbx_seq_one_letter_code
_entity_poly.pdbx_strand_id
1 'polypeptide(L)'
;MTDSILKSQINLSNEGRQVQKWIRFLVWKIAIATLLLMAVGSATRVMNAGLACPDWPLCYGQLVPAQQMNLQVFLEWFHRLDASLIGFSTLILVGLSWWFRKELPKWLP
;
A
#
# COMPACT_ATOMS: atom_id res chain seq x y z
N MET A 1 45.64 -1.97 4.79
CA MET A 1 44.74 -2.24 5.93
C MET A 1 43.64 -1.19 6.04
N THR A 2 43.88 0.07 5.66
CA THR A 2 42.88 1.15 5.59
C THR A 2 41.79 0.94 4.53
N ASP A 3 42.11 0.33 3.38
CA ASP A 3 41.15 0.17 2.27
C ASP A 3 39.99 -0.79 2.59
N SER A 4 40.23 -1.83 3.38
CA SER A 4 39.17 -2.77 3.79
C SER A 4 38.19 -2.13 4.79
N ILE A 5 38.70 -1.31 5.71
CA ILE A 5 37.87 -0.54 6.65
C ILE A 5 37.02 0.47 5.87
N LEU A 6 37.63 1.24 4.96
CA LEU A 6 36.93 2.25 4.17
C LEU A 6 35.83 1.60 3.31
N LYS A 7 36.10 0.45 2.70
CA LYS A 7 35.09 -0.28 1.90
C LYS A 7 33.94 -0.85 2.75
N SER A 8 34.22 -1.32 3.96
CA SER A 8 33.18 -1.77 4.91
C SER A 8 32.27 -0.61 5.35
N GLN A 9 32.83 0.55 5.68
CA GLN A 9 32.05 1.75 6.06
C GLN A 9 31.19 2.25 4.89
N ILE A 10 31.74 2.27 3.67
CA ILE A 10 30.98 2.63 2.46
C ILE A 10 29.80 1.67 2.25
N ASN A 11 30.00 0.36 2.39
CA ASN A 11 28.91 -0.60 2.21
C ASN A 11 27.80 -0.41 3.24
N LEU A 12 28.13 -0.26 4.54
CA LEU A 12 27.13 -0.01 5.60
C LEU A 12 26.32 1.27 5.36
N SER A 13 27.00 2.36 4.94
CA SER A 13 26.31 3.61 4.60
C SER A 13 25.44 3.51 3.33
N ASN A 14 25.89 2.74 2.32
CA ASN A 14 25.12 2.51 1.10
C ASN A 14 23.88 1.67 1.38
N GLU A 15 23.97 0.63 2.20
CA GLU A 15 22.82 -0.19 2.59
C GLU A 15 21.75 0.66 3.30
N GLY A 16 22.14 1.44 4.31
CA GLY A 16 21.21 2.34 5.00
C GLY A 16 20.58 3.39 4.06
N ARG A 17 21.35 3.95 3.12
CA ARG A 17 20.84 4.89 2.11
C ARG A 17 19.92 4.22 1.09
N GLN A 18 20.17 2.95 0.74
CA GLN A 18 19.32 2.18 -0.16
C GLN A 18 17.97 1.86 0.49
N VAL A 19 17.98 1.39 1.75
CA VAL A 19 16.76 1.14 2.52
C VAL A 19 15.90 2.40 2.64
N GLN A 20 16.52 3.56 2.94
CA GLN A 20 15.81 4.84 2.98
C GLN A 20 15.13 5.21 1.65
N LYS A 21 15.83 5.05 0.51
CA LYS A 21 15.26 5.31 -0.82
C LYS A 21 14.08 4.39 -1.11
N TRP A 22 14.21 3.12 -0.76
CA TRP A 22 13.20 2.10 -1.00
C TRP A 22 11.94 2.35 -0.16
N ILE A 23 12.09 2.65 1.13
CA ILE A 23 10.98 3.02 2.01
C ILE A 23 10.30 4.30 1.53
N ARG A 24 11.05 5.34 1.18
CA ARG A 24 10.47 6.59 0.66
C ARG A 24 9.68 6.35 -0.63
N PHE A 25 10.16 5.47 -1.50
CA PHE A 25 9.44 5.07 -2.70
C PHE A 25 8.13 4.34 -2.39
N LEU A 26 8.15 3.39 -1.44
CA LEU A 26 6.92 2.70 -0.98
C LEU A 26 5.91 3.68 -0.37
N VAL A 27 6.36 4.62 0.47
CA VAL A 27 5.50 5.66 1.06
C VAL A 27 4.82 6.49 -0.03
N TRP A 28 5.58 6.97 -1.02
CA TRP A 28 4.99 7.74 -2.13
C TRP A 28 3.97 6.93 -2.93
N LYS A 29 4.26 5.65 -3.21
CA LYS A 29 3.31 4.75 -3.89
C LYS A 29 2.03 4.57 -3.09
N ILE A 30 2.12 4.33 -1.78
CA ILE A 30 0.96 4.18 -0.90
C ILE A 30 0.16 5.48 -0.82
N ALA A 31 0.83 6.64 -0.75
CA ALA A 31 0.17 7.93 -0.72
C ALA A 31 -0.65 8.17 -2.01
N ILE A 32 -0.05 7.92 -3.19
CA ILE A 32 -0.75 8.05 -4.48
C ILE A 32 -1.91 7.05 -4.56
N ALA A 33 -1.69 5.79 -4.17
CA ALA A 33 -2.75 4.78 -4.15
C ALA A 33 -3.91 5.18 -3.24
N THR A 34 -3.62 5.74 -2.06
CA THR A 34 -4.64 6.24 -1.12
C THR A 34 -5.45 7.40 -1.72
N LEU A 35 -4.82 8.29 -2.48
CA LEU A 35 -5.54 9.37 -3.18
C LEU A 35 -6.49 8.80 -4.25
N LEU A 36 -6.04 7.80 -5.01
CA LEU A 36 -6.90 7.09 -5.97
C LEU A 36 -8.05 6.37 -5.26
N LEU A 37 -7.78 5.67 -4.16
CA LEU A 37 -8.81 5.03 -3.34
C LEU A 37 -9.87 6.02 -2.87
N MET A 38 -9.44 7.23 -2.48
CA MET A 38 -10.36 8.28 -2.03
C MET A 38 -11.23 8.81 -3.17
N ALA A 39 -10.69 8.93 -4.39
CA ALA A 39 -11.47 9.29 -5.58
C ALA A 39 -12.47 8.19 -5.97
N VAL A 40 -12.08 6.91 -5.87
CA VAL A 40 -12.99 5.79 -6.10
C VAL A 40 -14.10 5.77 -5.03
N GLY A 41 -13.73 5.98 -3.76
CA GLY A 41 -14.69 6.03 -2.65
C GLY A 41 -15.69 7.20 -2.75
N SER A 42 -15.29 8.33 -3.34
CA SER A 42 -16.23 9.42 -3.61
C SER A 42 -17.15 9.07 -4.79
N ALA A 43 -16.63 8.43 -5.83
CA ALA A 43 -17.42 7.96 -6.98
C ALA A 43 -18.47 6.90 -6.56
N THR A 44 -18.10 5.92 -5.73
CA THR A 44 -19.05 4.92 -5.20
C THR A 44 -20.19 5.58 -4.43
N ARG A 45 -19.88 6.60 -3.62
CA ARG A 45 -20.89 7.37 -2.89
C ARG A 45 -21.84 8.12 -3.81
N VAL A 46 -21.33 8.86 -4.79
CA VAL A 46 -22.15 9.64 -5.74
C VAL A 46 -23.06 8.73 -6.57
N MET A 47 -22.57 7.55 -6.94
CA MET A 47 -23.32 6.56 -7.70
C MET A 47 -24.27 5.71 -6.83
N ASN A 48 -24.40 6.03 -5.54
CA ASN A 48 -25.18 5.27 -4.56
C ASN A 48 -24.84 3.77 -4.57
N ALA A 49 -23.57 3.47 -4.83
CA ALA A 49 -23.06 2.13 -5.08
C ALA A 49 -22.78 1.32 -3.83
N GLY A 50 -22.84 1.92 -2.64
CA GLY A 50 -22.42 1.29 -1.38
C GLY A 50 -23.32 0.16 -0.86
N LEU A 51 -24.39 -0.18 -1.58
CA LEU A 51 -25.31 -1.29 -1.26
C LEU A 51 -25.38 -2.32 -2.41
N ALA A 52 -24.48 -2.25 -3.39
CA ALA A 52 -24.53 -3.11 -4.56
C ALA A 52 -24.05 -4.55 -4.26
N CYS A 53 -23.16 -4.72 -3.28
CA CYS A 53 -22.67 -6.00 -2.77
C CYS A 53 -23.15 -6.25 -1.32
N PRO A 54 -24.06 -7.20 -1.09
CA PRO A 54 -24.57 -7.50 0.25
C PRO A 54 -23.54 -8.20 1.16
N ASP A 55 -22.46 -8.76 0.60
CA ASP A 55 -21.50 -9.61 1.31
C ASP A 55 -20.05 -9.08 1.22
N TRP A 56 -19.20 -9.48 2.18
CA TRP A 56 -17.74 -9.28 2.19
C TRP A 56 -17.09 -10.56 2.75
N PRO A 57 -16.02 -11.14 2.16
CA PRO A 57 -15.16 -10.66 1.06
C PRO A 57 -15.60 -11.08 -0.35
N LEU A 58 -16.64 -11.93 -0.47
CA LEU A 58 -17.25 -12.32 -1.73
C LEU A 58 -18.43 -11.37 -2.02
N CYS A 59 -18.65 -11.01 -3.28
CA CYS A 59 -19.85 -10.28 -3.72
C CYS A 59 -20.73 -11.25 -4.54
N TYR A 60 -21.98 -11.48 -4.11
CA TYR A 60 -22.87 -12.51 -4.69
C TYR A 60 -22.27 -13.93 -4.69
N GLY A 61 -21.52 -14.29 -3.64
CA GLY A 61 -20.87 -15.60 -3.57
C GLY A 61 -19.74 -15.81 -4.60
N GLN A 62 -19.26 -14.75 -5.25
CA GLN A 62 -18.11 -14.78 -6.14
C GLN A 62 -17.07 -13.72 -5.76
N LEU A 63 -15.78 -14.03 -5.97
CA LEU A 63 -14.70 -13.04 -5.77
C LEU A 63 -14.68 -11.98 -6.87
N VAL A 64 -15.14 -12.31 -8.08
CA VAL A 64 -15.29 -11.37 -9.21
C VAL A 64 -16.63 -11.67 -9.85
N PRO A 65 -17.68 -10.85 -9.61
CA PRO A 65 -18.99 -11.05 -10.21
C PRO A 65 -18.98 -10.63 -11.69
N ALA A 66 -18.28 -11.42 -12.53
CA ALA A 66 -18.13 -11.16 -13.97
C ALA A 66 -19.46 -11.25 -14.74
N GLN A 67 -20.43 -12.01 -14.21
CA GLN A 67 -21.74 -12.21 -14.83
C GLN A 67 -22.73 -11.07 -14.57
N GLN A 68 -22.56 -10.28 -13.49
CA GLN A 68 -23.45 -9.17 -13.10
C GLN A 68 -22.68 -7.83 -12.99
N MET A 69 -21.64 -7.66 -13.81
CA MET A 69 -20.72 -6.53 -13.72
C MET A 69 -21.38 -5.24 -14.24
N ASN A 70 -22.12 -4.56 -13.36
CA ASN A 70 -22.59 -3.18 -13.56
C ASN A 70 -21.51 -2.20 -13.04
N LEU A 71 -21.47 -0.96 -13.55
CA LEU A 71 -20.54 0.08 -13.11
C LEU A 71 -20.61 0.30 -11.59
N GLN A 72 -21.81 0.19 -11.01
CA GLN A 72 -22.03 0.29 -9.57
C GLN A 72 -21.33 -0.82 -8.77
N VAL A 73 -21.51 -2.08 -9.20
CA VAL A 73 -20.90 -3.27 -8.56
C VAL A 73 -19.39 -3.26 -8.74
N PHE A 74 -18.92 -2.87 -9.93
CA PHE A 74 -17.49 -2.76 -10.22
C PHE A 74 -16.80 -1.75 -9.29
N LEU A 75 -17.39 -0.57 -9.10
CA LEU A 75 -16.81 0.46 -8.24
C LEU A 75 -16.77 0.04 -6.77
N GLU A 76 -17.83 -0.59 -6.25
CA GLU A 76 -17.85 -1.06 -4.86
C GLU A 76 -16.83 -2.19 -4.65
N TRP A 77 -16.79 -3.16 -5.56
CA TRP A 77 -15.83 -4.26 -5.52
C TRP A 77 -14.38 -3.75 -5.62
N PHE A 78 -14.10 -2.86 -6.57
CA PHE A 78 -12.77 -2.28 -6.78
C PHE A 78 -12.33 -1.46 -5.56
N HIS A 79 -13.23 -0.67 -4.97
CA HIS A 79 -12.96 0.08 -3.74
C HIS A 79 -12.58 -0.84 -2.57
N ARG A 80 -13.31 -1.95 -2.37
CA ARG A 80 -13.04 -2.93 -1.29
C ARG A 80 -11.70 -3.67 -1.50
N LEU A 81 -11.40 -4.05 -2.74
CA LEU A 81 -10.14 -4.70 -3.10
C LEU A 81 -8.95 -3.76 -2.85
N ASP A 82 -9.04 -2.54 -3.35
CA ASP A 82 -7.97 -1.55 -3.26
C ASP A 82 -7.74 -1.10 -1.80
N ALA A 83 -8.83 -0.92 -1.02
CA ALA A 83 -8.74 -0.65 0.41
C ALA A 83 -7.99 -1.77 1.17
N SER A 84 -8.28 -3.03 0.86
CA SER A 84 -7.61 -4.18 1.47
C SER A 84 -6.11 -4.20 1.09
N LEU A 85 -5.80 -3.98 -0.19
CA LEU A 85 -4.43 -3.93 -0.69
C LEU A 85 -3.59 -2.82 -0.02
N ILE A 86 -4.15 -1.61 0.11
CA ILE A 86 -3.49 -0.48 0.76
C ILE A 86 -3.33 -0.75 2.27
N GLY A 87 -4.33 -1.35 2.92
CA GLY A 87 -4.26 -1.76 4.33
C GLY A 87 -3.14 -2.77 4.59
N PHE A 88 -3.03 -3.84 3.81
CA PHE A 88 -1.92 -4.80 3.95
C PHE A 88 -0.56 -4.17 3.63
N SER A 89 -0.49 -3.32 2.60
CA SER A 89 0.74 -2.63 2.22
C SER A 89 1.25 -1.70 3.32
N THR A 90 0.34 -0.99 4.01
CA THR A 90 0.69 -0.12 5.14
C THR A 90 1.15 -0.91 6.35
N LEU A 91 0.50 -2.03 6.69
CA LEU A 91 0.95 -2.93 7.75
C LEU A 91 2.34 -3.49 7.49
N ILE A 92 2.63 -3.92 6.26
CA ILE A 92 3.96 -4.38 5.84
C ILE A 92 4.98 -3.26 5.99
N LEU A 93 4.65 -2.04 5.54
CA LEU A 93 5.55 -0.89 5.67
C LEU A 93 5.87 -0.60 7.14
N VAL A 94 4.87 -0.59 8.02
CA VAL A 94 5.07 -0.39 9.47
C VAL A 94 5.93 -1.50 10.06
N GLY A 95 5.70 -2.76 9.68
CA GLY A 95 6.52 -3.89 10.09
C GLY A 95 7.97 -3.77 9.64
N LEU A 96 8.21 -3.36 8.39
CA LEU A 96 9.55 -3.10 7.86
C LEU A 96 10.22 -1.92 8.58
N SER A 97 9.52 -0.81 8.79
CA SER A 97 10.04 0.33 9.55
C SER A 97 10.42 -0.07 10.97
N TRP A 98 9.62 -0.90 11.64
CA TRP A 98 9.93 -1.40 12.98
C TRP A 98 11.16 -2.31 12.99
N TRP A 99 11.29 -3.20 11.99
CA TRP A 99 12.41 -4.11 11.87
C TRP A 99 13.73 -3.37 11.62
N PHE A 100 13.71 -2.41 10.69
CA PHE A 100 14.88 -1.63 10.27
C PHE A 100 15.08 -0.34 11.10
N ARG A 101 14.38 -0.17 12.22
CA ARG A 101 14.43 1.04 13.06
C ARG A 101 15.84 1.47 13.49
N LYS A 102 16.80 0.54 13.55
CA LYS A 102 18.20 0.80 13.93
C LYS A 102 19.01 1.48 12.83
N GLU A 103 18.63 1.25 11.57
CA GLU A 103 19.30 1.74 10.37
C GLU A 103 18.59 2.98 9.79
N LEU A 104 17.35 3.22 10.23
CA LEU A 104 16.54 4.36 9.81
C LEU A 104 16.86 5.61 10.64
N PRO A 105 16.77 6.80 10.02
CA PRO A 105 17.11 8.03 10.69
C PRO A 105 15.96 8.42 11.65
N LYS A 106 16.29 8.99 12.81
CA LYS A 106 15.35 9.24 13.93
C LYS A 106 14.12 10.12 13.63
N TRP A 107 14.06 10.75 12.45
CA TRP A 107 12.94 11.58 11.99
C TRP A 107 11.93 10.79 11.13
N LEU A 108 12.28 9.58 10.71
CA LEU A 108 11.34 8.65 10.09
C LEU A 108 10.56 7.95 11.22
N PRO A 109 9.21 8.03 11.24
CA PRO A 109 8.40 7.43 12.30
C PRO A 109 8.48 5.90 12.30
#